data_AF-A0A9D4MQ73-F1
#
_entry.id   AF-A0A9D4MQ73-F1
#
_cell.length_a   1.000
_cell.length_b   1.000
_cell.length_c   1.000
_cell.angle_alpha   90.00
_cell.angle_beta   90.00
_cell.angle_gamma   90.00
#
_symmetry.space_group_name_H-M   'P 1'
#
loop_
_entity.id
_entity.type
_entity.pdbx_description
1 polymer ?
#
loop_
_entity_poly.entity_id
_entity_poly.type
_entity_poly.pdbx_seq_one_letter_code
_entity_poly.pdbx_strand_id
1 'polypeptide(L)'
;MIAVGNGDGKFALDPTSGAISVLGSLDYETLTTYPLTVKAADGGSPSKTVTAVVTITVTGVSDEKPTCTTNSFFESITEPGVLTSQTVSEVK
;
A
#
# COMPACT_ATOMS: atom_id res chain seq x y z
N MET A 1 -9.69 0.45 -22.59
CA MET A 1 -8.46 -0.40 -22.56
C MET A 1 -7.28 0.44 -22.06
N ILE A 2 -6.23 -0.20 -21.53
CA ILE A 2 -4.96 0.49 -21.25
C ILE A 2 -4.13 0.46 -22.54
N ALA A 3 -3.78 1.62 -23.08
CA ALA A 3 -3.07 1.78 -24.34
C ALA A 3 -1.55 1.89 -24.17
N VAL A 4 -1.09 2.52 -23.08
CA VAL A 4 0.34 2.74 -22.77
C VAL A 4 0.55 2.64 -21.25
N GLY A 5 1.75 2.25 -20.81
CA GLY A 5 2.14 2.27 -19.40
C GLY A 5 1.93 0.96 -18.64
N ASN A 6 1.42 -0.09 -19.30
CA ASN A 6 1.17 -1.40 -18.70
C ASN A 6 1.99 -2.53 -19.37
N GLY A 7 3.25 -2.26 -19.73
CA GLY A 7 4.12 -3.23 -20.40
C GLY A 7 4.37 -4.50 -19.58
N ASP A 8 4.42 -4.35 -18.26
CA ASP A 8 4.64 -5.46 -17.31
C ASP A 8 3.35 -6.19 -16.93
N GLY A 9 2.20 -5.80 -17.48
CA GLY A 9 0.90 -6.43 -17.21
C GLY A 9 0.44 -6.34 -15.75
N LYS A 10 0.94 -5.37 -14.99
CA LYS A 10 0.64 -5.19 -13.56
C LYS A 10 -0.75 -4.64 -13.29
N PHE A 11 -1.41 -4.06 -14.29
CA PHE A 11 -2.72 -3.44 -14.17
C PHE A 11 -3.73 -4.06 -15.13
N ALA A 12 -4.97 -4.19 -14.66
CA ALA A 12 -6.13 -4.52 -15.48
C ALA A 12 -7.10 -3.35 -15.48
N LEU A 13 -7.81 -3.18 -16.60
CA LEU A 13 -8.92 -2.23 -16.71
C LEU A 13 -10.16 -3.01 -17.14
N ASP A 14 -11.20 -2.96 -16.33
CA ASP A 14 -12.50 -3.49 -16.68
C ASP A 14 -13.16 -2.58 -17.74
N PRO A 15 -13.52 -3.11 -18.92
CA PRO A 15 -14.02 -2.29 -20.03
C PRO A 15 -15.45 -1.78 -19.82
N THR A 16 -16.21 -2.33 -18.86
CA THR A 16 -17.61 -2.00 -18.61
C THR A 16 -17.77 -1.01 -17.46
N SER A 17 -17.08 -1.26 -16.35
CA SER A 17 -17.10 -0.40 -15.15
C SER A 17 -16.02 0.68 -15.15
N GLY A 18 -14.95 0.51 -15.95
CA GLY A 18 -13.79 1.40 -15.93
C GLY A 18 -12.89 1.23 -14.70
N ALA A 19 -13.15 0.22 -13.86
CA ALA A 19 -12.34 -0.05 -12.68
C ALA A 19 -10.92 -0.51 -13.07
N ILE A 20 -9.92 0.08 -12.43
CA ILE A 20 -8.52 -0.35 -12.55
C ILE A 20 -8.18 -1.24 -11.36
N SER A 21 -7.60 -2.41 -11.63
CA SER A 21 -7.17 -3.37 -10.60
C SER A 21 -5.69 -3.69 -10.76
N VAL A 22 -5.04 -3.99 -9.64
CA VAL A 22 -3.65 -4.41 -9.60
C VAL A 22 -3.59 -5.94 -9.69
N LEU A 23 -2.89 -6.46 -10.69
CA LEU A 23 -2.74 -7.91 -10.93
C LEU A 23 -1.41 -8.48 -10.41
N GLY A 24 -0.40 -7.64 -10.22
CA GLY A 24 0.93 -8.07 -9.77
C GLY A 24 1.41 -7.28 -8.56
N SER A 25 2.49 -7.74 -7.95
CA SER A 25 3.18 -7.01 -6.89
C SER A 25 3.71 -5.67 -7.41
N LEU A 26 3.44 -4.62 -6.64
CA LEU A 26 4.00 -3.28 -6.76
C LEU A 26 5.02 -3.12 -5.64
N ASP A 27 6.20 -2.63 -5.98
CA ASP A 27 7.32 -2.50 -5.07
C ASP A 27 7.67 -1.01 -4.92
N TYR A 28 7.41 -0.46 -3.74
CA TYR A 28 7.57 0.98 -3.47
C TYR A 28 9.02 1.43 -3.65
N GLU A 29 9.95 0.55 -3.28
CA GLU A 29 11.40 0.74 -3.33
C GLU A 29 11.92 0.81 -4.77
N THR A 30 11.28 0.10 -5.70
CA THR A 30 11.67 0.07 -7.11
C THR A 30 11.01 1.20 -7.91
N LEU A 31 9.67 1.34 -7.81
CA LEU A 31 8.93 2.35 -8.56
C LEU A 31 7.65 2.77 -7.83
N THR A 32 7.55 4.07 -7.57
CA THR A 32 6.43 4.64 -6.81
C THR A 32 5.31 5.17 -7.68
N THR A 33 5.52 5.33 -8.99
CA THR A 33 4.58 6.01 -9.88
C THR A 33 4.46 5.30 -11.22
N TYR A 34 3.22 4.99 -11.63
CA TYR A 34 2.90 4.33 -12.89
C TYR A 34 1.93 5.19 -13.72
N PRO A 35 2.42 5.93 -14.72
CA PRO A 35 1.56 6.68 -15.63
C PRO A 35 0.94 5.73 -16.68
N LEU A 36 -0.38 5.55 -16.61
CA LEU A 36 -1.14 4.73 -17.55
C LEU A 36 -1.92 5.62 -18.52
N THR A 37 -1.82 5.35 -19.81
CA THR A 37 -2.71 5.98 -20.80
C THR A 37 -3.88 5.05 -21.05
N VAL A 38 -5.08 5.46 -20.68
CA VAL A 38 -6.32 4.72 -20.97
C VAL A 38 -6.99 5.28 -22.21
N LYS A 39 -7.58 4.39 -23.00
CA LYS A 39 -8.36 4.72 -24.20
C LYS A 39 -9.78 4.19 -24.05
N ALA A 40 -10.76 5.07 -24.23
CA ALA A 40 -12.18 4.73 -24.32
C ALA A 40 -12.67 4.94 -25.76
N ALA A 41 -13.62 4.12 -26.18
CA ALA A 41 -14.28 4.18 -27.48
C ALA A 41 -15.79 4.18 -27.26
N ASP A 42 -16.52 4.99 -28.02
CA ASP A 42 -17.98 4.90 -28.04
C ASP A 42 -18.47 3.75 -28.94
N GLY A 43 -19.72 3.34 -28.76
CA GLY A 43 -20.37 2.33 -29.61
C GLY A 43 -20.91 2.88 -30.94
N GLY A 44 -20.49 4.08 -31.35
CA GLY A 44 -20.98 4.74 -32.56
C GLY A 44 -20.42 4.16 -33.86
N SER A 45 -20.98 4.61 -34.98
CA SER A 45 -20.44 4.36 -36.33
C SER A 45 -20.41 5.67 -37.12
N PRO A 46 -19.24 6.28 -37.35
CA PRO A 46 -17.90 5.83 -36.91
C PRO A 46 -17.72 5.98 -35.38
N SER A 47 -16.96 5.06 -34.79
CA SER A 47 -16.63 5.11 -33.36
C SER A 47 -15.68 6.27 -33.07
N LYS A 48 -15.99 7.07 -32.05
CA LYS A 48 -15.10 8.11 -31.52
C LYS A 48 -14.33 7.55 -30.33
N THR A 49 -13.06 7.94 -30.23
CA THR A 49 -12.20 7.53 -29.13
C THR A 49 -11.63 8.71 -28.39
N VAL A 50 -11.49 8.58 -27.07
CA VAL A 50 -10.82 9.54 -26.20
C VAL A 50 -9.70 8.84 -25.43
N THR A 51 -8.64 9.58 -25.14
CA THR A 51 -7.53 9.09 -24.32
C THR A 51 -7.35 9.98 -23.10
N ALA A 52 -6.95 9.39 -21.98
CA ALA A 52 -6.66 10.08 -20.74
C ALA A 52 -5.47 9.44 -20.04
N VAL A 53 -4.73 10.23 -19.26
CA VAL A 53 -3.61 9.74 -18.44
C VAL A 53 -4.09 9.56 -17.01
N VAL A 54 -3.86 8.38 -16.45
CA VAL A 54 -4.14 8.02 -15.06
C VAL A 54 -2.81 7.68 -14.40
N THR A 55 -2.45 8.42 -13.37
CA THR A 55 -1.21 8.18 -12.62
C THR A 55 -1.52 7.38 -11.37
N ILE A 56 -1.00 6.17 -11.26
CA ILE A 56 -1.11 5.35 -10.04
C ILE A 56 0.12 5.61 -9.18
N THR A 57 -0.12 6.01 -7.94
CA THR A 57 0.93 6.23 -6.94
C THR A 57 0.92 5.10 -5.93
N VAL A 58 2.06 4.42 -5.78
CA VAL A 58 2.29 3.42 -4.74
C VAL A 58 2.70 4.17 -3.48
N THR A 59 1.92 4.03 -2.42
CA THR A 59 2.27 4.56 -1.10
C THR A 59 2.92 3.46 -0.29
N GLY A 60 4.13 3.71 0.21
CA GLY A 60 4.74 2.85 1.21
C GLY A 60 3.86 2.77 2.44
N VAL A 61 3.71 1.57 2.99
CA VAL A 61 3.10 1.40 4.30
C VAL A 61 4.19 1.67 5.32
N SER A 62 4.07 2.75 6.08
CA SER A 62 4.97 3.00 7.20
C SER A 62 4.73 1.92 8.25
N ASP A 63 5.57 0.88 8.23
CA ASP A 63 5.67 -0.12 9.29
C ASP A 63 6.47 0.51 10.45
N GLU A 64 5.85 1.48 11.15
CA GLU A 64 6.41 2.01 12.40
C GLU A 64 6.28 0.90 13.47
N LYS A 65 7.20 -0.07 13.41
CA LYS A 65 7.36 -1.05 14.47
C LYS A 65 7.66 -0.27 15.75
N PRO A 66 6.96 -0.53 16.86
CA PRO A 66 7.28 0.13 18.12
C PRO A 66 8.74 -0.20 18.47
N THR A 67 9.61 0.79 18.39
CA THR A 67 10.99 0.66 18.85
C THR A 67 10.95 0.72 20.36
N CYS A 68 11.00 -0.44 21.02
CA CYS A 68 11.29 -0.50 22.44
C CYS A 68 12.76 -0.09 22.61
N THR A 69 12.98 1.22 22.74
CA THR A 69 14.29 1.80 23.01
C THR A 69 14.63 1.47 24.46
N THR A 70 15.13 0.25 24.68
CA THR A 70 15.70 -0.26 25.93
C THR A 70 15.26 0.51 27.18
N ASN A 71 14.13 0.14 27.77
CA ASN A 71 13.82 0.58 29.11
C ASN A 71 14.75 -0.18 30.06
N SER A 72 15.95 0.33 30.29
CA SER A 72 16.83 -0.13 31.38
C SER A 72 16.14 0.18 32.71
N PHE A 73 15.21 -0.67 33.12
CA PHE A 73 14.65 -0.64 34.47
C PHE A 73 15.64 -1.35 35.39
N PHE A 74 16.53 -0.57 36.02
CA PHE A 74 17.25 -1.04 37.19
C PHE A 74 16.34 -0.85 38.40
N GLU A 75 15.74 -1.93 38.89
CA GLU A 75 15.01 -1.93 40.16
C GLU A 75 15.88 -2.62 41.22
N SER A 76 16.52 -1.83 42.08
CA SER A 76 17.21 -2.36 43.26
C SER A 76 16.19 -2.55 44.38
N ILE A 77 15.68 -3.77 44.53
CA ILE A 77 14.79 -4.11 45.64
C ILE A 77 15.65 -4.43 46.86
N THR A 78 15.64 -3.53 47.86
CA THR A 78 16.17 -3.82 49.19
C THR A 78 15.03 -4.40 50.04
N GLU A 79 15.26 -5.60 50.58
CA GLU A 79 14.33 -6.52 51.24
C GLU A 79 13.65 -5.97 52.54
N PRO A 80 12.63 -6.65 53.13
CA PRO A 80 11.63 -7.56 52.58
C PRO A 80 10.21 -7.11 53.00
N GLY A 81 9.39 -6.63 52.08
CA GLY A 81 8.04 -6.19 52.45
C GLY A 81 7.17 -5.87 51.25
N VAL A 82 6.33 -6.85 50.89
CA VAL A 82 5.28 -6.80 49.87
C VAL A 82 5.77 -7.03 48.43
N LEU A 83 5.62 -8.28 47.98
CA LEU A 83 5.57 -8.62 46.57
C LEU A 83 4.22 -8.11 46.00
N THR A 84 4.14 -6.87 45.54
CA THR A 84 3.06 -6.51 44.62
C THR A 84 3.46 -7.00 43.25
N SER A 85 2.93 -8.17 42.86
CA SER A 85 3.02 -8.70 41.50
C SER A 85 2.66 -7.61 40.49
N GLN A 86 3.63 -7.13 39.72
CA GLN A 86 3.36 -6.34 38.53
C GLN A 86 3.28 -7.30 37.34
N THR A 87 2.06 -7.66 36.96
CA THR A 87 1.83 -8.40 35.72
C THR A 87 1.89 -7.41 34.57
N VAL A 88 2.98 -7.45 33.80
CA VAL A 88 3.03 -6.75 32.51
C VAL A 88 2.28 -7.61 31.49
N SER A 89 1.01 -7.28 31.25
CA SER A 89 0.30 -7.81 30.09
C SER A 89 0.64 -6.96 28.87
N GLU A 90 1.36 -7.55 27.93
CA GLU A 90 1.50 -7.01 26.58
C GLU A 90 0.11 -7.04 25.90
N VAL A 91 -0.45 -5.87 25.61
CA VAL A 91 -1.66 -5.75 24.79
C VAL A 91 -1.19 -5.63 23.34
N LYS A 92 -1.60 -6.61 22.53
CA LYS A 92 -1.32 -6.75 21.10
C LYS A 92 -1.66 -5.49 20.29
#